data_AF-A0A7V9SLC4-F1
#
_entry.id   AF-A0A7V9SLC4-F1
#
_cell.length_a   1.000
_cell.length_b   1.000
_cell.length_c   1.000
_cell.angle_alpha   90.00
_cell.angle_beta   90.00
_cell.angle_gamma   90.00
#
_symmetry.space_group_name_H-M   'P 1'
#
loop_
_entity.id
_entity.type
_entity.pdbx_description
1 polymer ?
#
loop_
_entity_poly.entity_id
_entity_poly.type
_entity_poly.pdbx_seq_one_letter_code
_entity_poly.pdbx_strand_id
1 'polypeptide(L)' 'MIKIRRNEERGHANYGWLDTHHTFSFNTYYDPDFMGFRSLRVINEDNVAAGQGFGTHGHADM' A
#
# COMPACT_ATOMS: atom_id res chain seq x y z
N MET A 1 -4.80 -1.76 23.82
CA MET A 1 -4.51 -0.36 23.44
C MET A 1 -4.89 -0.22 21.97
N ILE A 2 -5.64 0.81 21.59
CA ILE A 2 -6.07 1.05 20.21
C ILE A 2 -5.09 2.05 19.58
N LYS A 3 -4.59 1.77 18.37
CA LYS A 3 -3.78 2.68 17.55
C LYS A 3 -4.59 3.08 16.33
N ILE A 4 -4.76 4.37 16.10
CA ILE A 4 -5.40 4.91 14.89
C ILE A 4 -4.30 5.14 13.85
N ARG A 5 -4.51 4.66 12.62
CA ARG A 5 -3.68 5.00 11.46
C ARG A 5 -4.48 5.91 10.55
N ARG A 6 -4.15 7.20 10.54
CA ARG A 6 -4.90 8.20 9.77
C ARG A 6 -4.51 8.16 8.30
N ASN A 7 -5.37 8.70 7.44
CA ASN A 7 -5.18 8.68 6.00
C ASN A 7 -3.87 9.37 5.60
N GLU A 8 -3.66 10.56 6.14
CA GLU A 8 -2.53 11.48 5.88
C GLU A 8 -1.17 10.98 6.40
N GLU A 9 -1.17 9.95 7.25
CA GLU A 9 0.06 9.34 7.79
C GLU A 9 0.55 8.17 6.94
N ARG A 10 -0.26 7.69 5.98
CA ARG A 10 0.08 6.56 5.11
C ARG A 10 1.17 6.94 4.12
N GLY A 11 1.92 5.94 3.65
CA GLY A 11 2.78 6.12 2.49
C GLY A 11 1.93 6.51 1.29
N HIS A 12 2.40 7.45 0.47
CA HIS A 12 1.69 7.91 -0.72
C HIS A 12 2.64 7.91 -1.90
N ALA A 13 2.17 7.39 -3.03
CA ALA A 13 2.87 7.48 -4.30
C ALA A 13 1.87 7.71 -5.42
N ASN A 14 2.22 8.61 -6.34
CA ASN A 14 1.44 8.88 -7.53
C ASN A 14 2.32 8.68 -8.76
N TYR A 15 1.95 7.71 -9.59
CA TYR A 15 2.65 7.32 -10.81
C TYR A 15 1.95 7.86 -12.07
N GLY A 16 1.08 8.86 -11.92
CA GLY A 16 0.24 9.42 -12.98
C GLY A 16 -0.99 8.57 -13.28
N TRP A 17 -0.81 7.27 -13.56
CA TRP A 17 -1.92 6.33 -13.81
C TRP A 17 -2.42 5.60 -12.57
N LEU A 18 -1.61 5.57 -11.51
CA LEU A 18 -1.91 4.96 -10.22
C LEU A 18 -1.65 5.98 -9.12
N ASP A 19 -2.66 6.25 -8.31
CA ASP A 19 -2.57 7.02 -7.07
C ASP A 19 -2.82 6.06 -5.90
N THR A 20 -1.77 5.73 -5.14
CA THR A 20 -1.78 4.67 -4.13
C THR A 20 -1.42 5.17 -2.75
N HIS A 21 -2.16 4.71 -1.74
CA HIS A 21 -1.81 4.90 -0.33
C HIS A 21 -1.51 3.56 0.36
N HIS A 22 -0.37 3.50 1.06
CA HIS A 22 0.15 2.32 1.74
C HIS A 22 -0.03 2.42 3.25
N THR A 23 -0.87 1.56 3.83
CA THR A 23 -1.06 1.52 5.29
C THR A 23 0.18 0.99 6.01
N PHE A 24 0.80 -0.03 5.43
CA PHE A 24 2.03 -0.65 5.90
C PHE A 24 3.16 -0.47 4.87
N SER A 25 4.41 -0.69 5.29
CA SER A 25 5.59 -0.68 4.41
C SER A 25 5.39 -1.59 3.21
N PHE A 26 5.49 -1.01 2.00
CA PHE A 26 5.25 -1.70 0.74
C PHE A 26 5.97 -0.97 -0.39
N ASN A 27 6.51 -1.72 -1.36
CA ASN A 27 7.34 -1.18 -2.44
C ASN A 27 8.50 -0.32 -1.90
N THR A 28 8.63 0.93 -2.35
CA THR A 28 9.68 1.87 -1.91
C THR A 28 9.30 2.63 -0.64
N TYR A 29 8.05 2.53 -0.17
CA TYR A 29 7.62 3.16 1.08
C TYR A 29 8.02 2.31 2.28
N TYR A 30 8.70 2.92 3.25
CA TYR A 30 9.19 2.26 4.46
C TYR A 30 8.84 3.06 5.71
N ASP A 31 8.19 2.39 6.65
CA ASP A 31 7.85 2.87 7.99
C ASP A 31 8.06 1.73 8.99
N PRO A 32 9.09 1.79 9.87
CA PRO A 32 9.41 0.70 10.79
C PRO A 32 8.30 0.44 11.82
N ASP A 33 7.44 1.41 12.09
CA ASP A 33 6.33 1.28 13.05
C ASP A 33 5.07 0.67 12.42
N PHE A 34 5.05 0.53 11.09
CA PHE A 34 3.93 0.03 10.29
C PHE A 34 4.40 -1.02 9.28
N MET A 35 5.07 -2.07 9.75
CA MET A 35 5.48 -3.22 8.92
C MET A 35 4.37 -4.25 8.66
N GLY A 36 3.29 -4.23 9.46
CA GLY A 36 2.18 -5.18 9.38
C GLY A 36 1.44 -5.29 10.72
N PHE A 37 0.30 -6.00 10.73
CA PHE A 37 -0.46 -6.30 11.94
C PHE A 37 -0.84 -7.78 12.00
N ARG A 38 -0.14 -8.55 12.85
CA ARG A 38 -0.26 -10.02 12.90
C ARG A 38 0.01 -10.62 11.52
N SER A 39 -0.95 -11.32 10.94
CA SER A 39 -0.86 -11.89 9.58
C SER A 39 -1.12 -10.86 8.48
N LEU A 40 -1.74 -9.71 8.77
CA LEU A 40 -2.03 -8.69 7.78
C LEU A 40 -0.75 -7.94 7.41
N ARG A 41 -0.30 -8.08 6.16
CA ARG A 41 0.97 -7.51 5.69
C ARG A 41 0.81 -6.23 4.88
N VAL A 42 -0.21 -6.15 4.02
CA VAL A 42 -0.39 -5.03 3.09
C VAL A 42 -1.86 -4.62 3.06
N ILE A 43 -2.10 -3.31 3.13
CA ILE A 43 -3.37 -2.68 2.74
C ILE A 43 -2.99 -1.48 1.87
N ASN A 44 -3.29 -1.58 0.59
CA ASN A 44 -3.19 -0.49 -0.36
C ASN A 44 -4.58 0.04 -0.70
N GLU A 45 -4.68 1.35 -0.81
CA GLU A 45 -5.81 2.02 -1.45
C GLU A 45 -5.34 2.54 -2.80
N ASP A 46 -5.74 1.85 -3.86
CA ASP A 46 -5.27 2.09 -5.22
C ASP A 46 -6.38 2.74 -6.06
N ASN A 47 -6.15 3.97 -6.52
CA ASN A 47 -6.95 4.61 -7.56
C ASN A 47 -6.26 4.43 -8.91
N VAL A 48 -6.83 3.56 -9.75
CA VAL A 48 -6.29 3.23 -11.09
C VAL A 48 -7.04 4.02 -12.16
N ALA A 49 -6.31 4.75 -13.00
CA ALA A 49 -6.88 5.49 -14.12
C ALA A 49 -7.56 4.55 -15.13
N ALA A 50 -8.60 5.05 -15.80
CA ALA A 50 -9.36 4.26 -16.78
C ALA A 50 -8.45 3.71 -17.90
N GLY A 51 -8.60 2.42 -18.21
CA GLY A 51 -7.83 1.73 -19.25
C GLY A 51 -6.39 1.38 -18.86
N GLN A 52 -5.98 1.62 -17.62
CA GLN A 52 -4.66 1.27 -17.10
C GLN A 52 -4.74 0.09 -16.13
N GLY A 53 -3.59 -0.47 -15.80
CA GLY A 53 -3.51 -1.60 -14.87
C GLY A 53 -2.08 -2.11 -14.71
N PHE A 54 -1.92 -3.02 -13.77
CA PHE A 54 -0.65 -3.70 -13.56
C PHE A 54 -0.44 -4.75 -14.65
N GLY A 55 0.75 -4.77 -15.25
CA GLY A 55 1.16 -5.84 -16.16
C GLY A 55 1.20 -7.21 -15.46
N THR A 56 1.34 -8.29 -16.23
CA THR A 56 1.42 -9.65 -15.66
C THR A 56 2.60 -9.78 -14.69
N HIS A 57 2.33 -10.26 -13.48
CA HIS A 57 3.32 -10.49 -12.42
C HIS A 57 2.92 -11.69 -11.55
N GLY A 58 3.91 -12.35 -10.94
CA GLY A 58 3.70 -13.54 -10.09
C GLY A 58 3.49 -13.19 -8.62
N HIS A 59 2.79 -14.07 -7.91
CA HIS A 59 2.65 -14.07 -6.44
C HIS A 59 2.90 -15.49 -5.92
N ALA A 60 3.44 -15.61 -4.71
CA ALA A 60 3.66 -16.88 -4.02
C ALA A 60 3.61 -16.67 -2.50
N ASP A 61 3.10 -17.67 -1.77
CA ASP A 61 3.08 -17.74 -0.29
C ASP A 61 2.63 -16.44 0.42
N MET A 62 1.58 -15.80 -0.12
CA MET A 62 1.05 -14.51 0.34
C MET A 62 -0.42 -14.60 0.75
#